data_AF-A0A0F9ABF3-F1
#
_entry.id   AF-A0A0F9ABF3-F1
#
_cell.length_a   1.000
_cell.length_b   1.000
_cell.length_c   1.000
_cell.angle_alpha   90.00
_cell.angle_beta   90.00
_cell.angle_gamma   90.00
#
_symmetry.space_group_name_H-M   'P 1'
#
loop_
_entity.id
_entity.type
_entity.pdbx_description
1 polymer ?
#
loop_
_entity_poly.entity_id
_entity_poly.type
_entity_poly.pdbx_seq_one_letter_code
_entity_poly.pdbx_strand_id
1 'polypeptide(L)'
;MLTLHVTVGEAFEPDSLSKCWARTAALPGAYASRIDVKGKANRSLQDSVGFSPLFESFTTYVHAQCHYVVLEAKSTFKPHSIPEKNLSTEKTQAVDTFEEYKQIPGVNWSTLKSLRVSPKQYQHDIMSEREDAAHFRIGRAAHGFTLEPDTFEQRFVCYKDGPRRGKWWDKFQDDNPGKEILNATEWIKAIGTATAMVSHPIASEFLLKGLKEHVITWTDKKTGIDCKGRLDLVNGKLVDIKTTSSLIPRLFATQVARLAYHGQLAFYKDGLAANGI
;
A
#
# COMPACT_ATOMS: atom_id res chain seq x y z
N MET A 1 0.89 -5.97 -21.79
CA MET A 1 0.49 -6.99 -20.80
C MET A 1 1.01 -6.55 -19.45
N LEU A 2 0.15 -6.23 -18.48
CA LEU A 2 0.56 -5.83 -17.13
C LEU A 2 0.78 -7.11 -16.31
N THR A 3 2.01 -7.39 -15.87
CA THR A 3 2.29 -8.50 -14.94
C THR A 3 2.31 -7.94 -13.53
N LEU A 4 1.45 -8.46 -12.67
CA LEU A 4 1.36 -8.13 -11.25
C LEU A 4 2.31 -9.05 -10.48
N HIS A 5 3.37 -8.51 -9.87
CA HIS A 5 4.16 -9.26 -8.91
C HIS A 5 3.61 -9.02 -7.50
N VAL A 6 3.47 -10.10 -6.73
CA VAL A 6 3.00 -10.10 -5.34
C VAL A 6 4.13 -10.65 -4.49
N THR A 7 4.66 -9.83 -3.59
CA THR A 7 5.62 -10.27 -2.55
C THR A 7 4.94 -10.24 -1.20
N VAL A 8 5.19 -11.26 -0.39
CA VAL A 8 4.47 -11.55 0.85
C VAL A 8 5.47 -11.84 1.97
N GLY A 9 5.25 -11.28 3.16
CA GLY A 9 6.04 -11.58 4.36
C GLY A 9 5.16 -11.60 5.62
N GLU A 10 5.68 -12.22 6.68
CA GLU A 10 5.08 -12.27 8.03
C GLU A 10 5.95 -11.46 9.01
N ALA A 11 5.33 -10.82 10.01
CA ALA A 11 6.03 -10.01 10.99
C ALA A 11 6.64 -10.85 12.11
N PHE A 12 7.89 -10.58 12.48
CA PHE A 12 8.52 -11.04 13.73
C PHE A 12 8.55 -9.88 14.75
N GLU A 13 8.43 -10.19 16.04
CA GLU A 13 8.45 -9.20 17.13
C GLU A 13 9.73 -8.34 17.11
N PRO A 14 9.62 -7.01 17.21
CA PRO A 14 10.76 -6.16 17.50
C PRO A 14 10.97 -6.07 19.03
N ASP A 15 12.00 -6.75 19.53
CA ASP A 15 12.57 -6.47 20.85
C ASP A 15 13.14 -5.04 20.87
N SER A 16 12.39 -4.12 21.46
CA SER A 16 12.74 -2.71 21.77
C SER A 16 13.00 -1.80 20.55
N LEU A 17 12.19 -0.73 20.47
CA LEU A 17 12.22 0.35 19.47
C LEU A 17 13.56 1.13 19.35
N SER A 18 14.58 0.81 20.15
CA SER A 18 15.87 1.52 20.16
C SER A 18 16.97 0.85 19.31
N LYS A 19 16.72 -0.28 18.64
CA LYS A 19 17.74 -1.01 17.86
C LYS A 19 17.51 -1.05 16.34
N CYS A 20 16.45 -0.41 15.81
CA CYS A 20 16.02 -0.51 14.42
C CYS A 20 16.95 0.09 13.35
N TRP A 21 18.07 0.73 13.72
CA TRP A 21 19.01 1.29 12.74
C TRP A 21 20.32 0.51 12.58
N ALA A 22 20.56 -0.57 13.33
CA ALA A 22 21.92 -1.13 13.47
C ALA A 22 22.16 -2.56 12.94
N ARG A 23 21.20 -3.25 12.30
CA ARG A 23 21.45 -4.61 11.76
C ARG A 23 20.82 -4.87 10.40
N THR A 24 21.41 -4.30 9.37
CA THR A 24 21.32 -4.81 7.99
C THR A 24 22.42 -5.86 7.79
N ALA A 25 22.12 -7.12 8.09
CA ALA A 25 22.74 -8.29 7.44
C ALA A 25 22.16 -9.61 7.98
N ALA A 26 21.67 -10.42 7.05
CA ALA A 26 21.56 -11.87 7.10
C ALA A 26 20.60 -12.50 8.12
N LEU A 27 19.40 -12.87 7.66
CA LEU A 27 18.75 -14.14 8.02
C LEU A 27 17.92 -14.67 6.83
N PRO A 28 18.07 -15.96 6.44
CA PRO A 28 17.30 -16.58 5.37
C PRO A 28 16.02 -17.22 5.92
N GLY A 29 14.87 -16.89 5.33
CA GLY A 29 13.60 -17.54 5.68
C GLY A 29 12.35 -16.78 5.27
N ALA A 30 12.22 -16.39 3.98
CA ALA A 30 10.97 -15.87 3.45
C ALA A 30 10.52 -16.74 2.26
N TYR A 31 9.35 -17.35 2.38
CA TYR A 31 8.70 -18.11 1.30
C TYR A 31 8.16 -17.13 0.25
N ALA A 32 8.96 -16.82 -0.77
CA ALA A 32 8.52 -16.04 -1.92
C ALA A 32 7.66 -16.92 -2.86
N SER A 33 6.34 -16.75 -2.85
CA SER A 33 5.47 -17.39 -3.85
C SER A 33 5.16 -16.41 -4.99
N ARG A 34 5.59 -16.77 -6.20
CA ARG A 34 5.28 -16.03 -7.43
C ARG A 34 3.89 -16.45 -7.92
N ILE A 35 2.89 -15.57 -7.80
CA ILE A 35 1.54 -15.81 -8.30
C ILE A 35 1.39 -15.12 -9.67
N ASP A 36 1.56 -15.87 -10.77
CA ASP A 36 1.25 -15.41 -12.12
C ASP A 36 -0.28 -15.56 -12.38
N VAL A 37 -1.05 -14.48 -12.23
CA VAL A 37 -2.49 -14.49 -12.55
C VAL A 37 -2.70 -14.42 -14.07
N LYS A 38 -2.66 -15.57 -14.75
CA LYS A 38 -3.14 -15.71 -16.14
C LYS A 38 -4.63 -16.07 -16.11
N GLY A 39 -5.49 -15.13 -16.47
CA GLY A 39 -6.91 -15.41 -16.65
C GLY A 39 -7.15 -16.30 -17.87
N LYS A 40 -7.57 -17.54 -17.65
CA LYS A 40 -8.44 -18.34 -18.55
C LYS A 40 -9.13 -19.44 -17.73
N ALA A 41 -10.44 -19.54 -17.86
CA ALA A 41 -11.26 -20.60 -17.26
C ALA A 41 -11.11 -21.91 -18.06
N ASN A 42 -10.75 -23.03 -17.42
CA ASN A 42 -11.59 -24.24 -17.27
C ASN A 42 -10.83 -25.47 -16.70
N ARG A 43 -11.60 -26.24 -15.92
CA ARG A 43 -11.58 -27.68 -15.57
C ARG A 43 -10.29 -28.52 -15.44
N SER A 44 -10.28 -29.22 -14.28
CA SER A 44 -9.83 -30.59 -13.98
C SER A 44 -8.36 -30.97 -14.17
N LEU A 45 -7.73 -31.40 -13.07
CA LEU A 45 -7.14 -32.74 -12.95
C LEU A 45 -6.74 -33.03 -11.51
N GLN A 46 -7.16 -34.20 -11.05
CA GLN A 46 -6.79 -34.84 -9.80
C GLN A 46 -5.39 -35.48 -9.90
N ASP A 47 -4.91 -35.92 -8.74
CA ASP A 47 -3.96 -37.01 -8.49
C ASP A 47 -2.48 -36.67 -8.23
N SER A 48 -2.13 -36.81 -6.94
CA SER A 48 -0.96 -37.52 -6.38
C SER A 48 0.45 -36.93 -6.69
N VAL A 49 1.45 -36.91 -5.81
CA VAL A 49 1.95 -37.91 -4.87
C VAL A 49 2.90 -37.22 -3.87
N GLY A 50 2.92 -37.68 -2.60
CA GLY A 50 4.14 -37.76 -1.79
C GLY A 50 4.39 -36.66 -0.75
N PHE A 51 3.88 -36.84 0.46
CA PHE A 51 4.41 -36.19 1.67
C PHE A 51 4.65 -37.27 2.74
N SER A 52 5.86 -37.32 3.28
CA SER A 52 6.21 -38.10 4.47
C SER A 52 7.05 -37.21 5.41
N PRO A 53 6.93 -37.34 6.74
CA PRO A 53 7.05 -36.24 7.67
C PRO A 53 8.39 -36.22 8.41
N LEU A 54 8.88 -35.02 8.74
CA LEU A 54 9.82 -34.81 9.83
C LEU A 54 9.29 -33.64 10.67
N PHE A 55 8.52 -33.98 11.71
CA PHE A 55 8.13 -33.07 12.77
C PHE A 55 9.19 -33.15 13.86
N GLU A 56 9.96 -32.08 14.05
CA GLU A 56 10.50 -31.72 15.36
C GLU A 56 9.72 -30.50 15.85
N SER A 57 9.22 -30.63 17.08
CA SER A 57 8.30 -29.71 17.74
C SER A 57 8.83 -28.28 17.82
N PHE A 58 8.01 -27.30 17.44
CA PHE A 58 8.14 -25.93 17.92
C PHE A 58 6.84 -25.47 18.55
N THR A 59 6.98 -25.02 19.80
CA THR A 59 5.93 -24.41 20.61
C THR A 59 5.33 -23.21 19.88
N THR A 60 4.03 -23.28 19.64
CA THR A 60 3.23 -22.25 18.99
C THR A 60 3.16 -20.99 19.86
N TYR A 61 3.71 -19.88 19.40
CA TYR A 61 3.20 -18.54 19.72
C TYR A 61 2.96 -17.81 18.41
N VAL A 62 1.76 -18.00 17.85
CA VAL A 62 1.25 -17.21 16.72
C VAL A 62 0.53 -16.02 17.32
N HIS A 63 1.10 -14.82 17.23
CA HIS A 63 0.35 -13.62 17.58
C HIS A 63 0.71 -12.36 16.78
N ALA A 64 0.78 -12.45 15.45
CA ALA A 64 0.54 -11.32 14.55
C ALA A 64 0.27 -11.77 13.11
N GLN A 65 -1.00 -11.87 12.70
CA GLN A 65 -1.35 -11.96 11.26
C GLN A 65 -1.18 -10.57 10.63
N CYS A 66 0.05 -10.19 10.32
CA CYS A 66 0.40 -8.98 9.60
C CYS A 66 0.71 -9.36 8.16
N HIS A 67 -0.19 -9.04 7.23
CA HIS A 67 -0.06 -9.38 5.82
C HIS A 67 0.04 -8.11 4.98
N TYR A 68 1.15 -7.96 4.27
CA TYR A 68 1.31 -6.94 3.24
C TYR A 68 1.55 -7.58 1.88
N VAL A 69 1.19 -6.83 0.84
CA VAL A 69 1.42 -7.19 -0.55
C VAL A 69 1.96 -5.96 -1.28
N VAL A 70 3.14 -6.12 -1.87
CA VAL A 70 3.68 -5.17 -2.84
C VAL A 70 3.16 -5.55 -4.22
N LEU A 71 2.49 -4.61 -4.90
CA LEU A 71 2.04 -4.78 -6.28
C LEU A 71 2.99 -4.02 -7.22
N GLU A 72 3.66 -4.74 -8.11
CA GLU A 72 4.49 -4.14 -9.18
C GLU A 72 3.79 -4.27 -10.53
N ALA A 73 3.76 -3.20 -11.32
CA ALA A 73 3.46 -3.27 -12.74
C ALA A 73 4.75 -3.32 -13.58
N LYS A 74 5.03 -4.44 -14.24
CA LYS A 74 6.14 -4.50 -15.21
C LYS A 74 5.84 -3.68 -16.47
N SER A 75 6.70 -2.72 -16.77
CA SER A 75 6.77 -2.02 -18.05
C SER A 75 7.99 -2.55 -18.83
N THR A 76 7.93 -2.64 -20.16
CA THR A 76 9.10 -2.89 -21.03
C THR A 76 10.04 -1.68 -21.12
N PHE A 77 9.92 -0.75 -20.17
CA PHE A 77 10.76 0.43 -20.06
C PHE A 77 12.17 -0.03 -19.71
N LYS A 78 13.12 0.17 -20.64
CA LYS A 78 14.53 0.04 -20.33
C LYS A 78 14.87 1.19 -19.37
N PRO A 79 15.51 0.95 -18.23
CA PRO A 79 15.99 2.03 -17.38
C PRO A 79 17.11 2.72 -18.14
N HIS A 80 16.78 3.70 -18.96
CA HIS A 80 17.70 4.81 -19.12
C HIS A 80 17.62 5.57 -17.80
N SER A 81 18.76 5.60 -17.11
CA SER A 81 19.06 6.49 -15.99
C SER A 81 18.19 7.72 -16.13
N ILE A 82 17.17 7.84 -15.26
CA ILE A 82 16.33 9.03 -15.19
C ILE A 82 17.33 10.17 -14.99
N PRO A 83 17.57 11.02 -15.99
CA PRO A 83 18.52 12.10 -15.79
C PRO A 83 17.89 13.00 -14.73
N GLU A 84 18.61 13.30 -13.65
CA GLU A 84 18.20 14.22 -12.57
C GLU A 84 17.78 15.61 -13.09
N LYS A 85 17.93 15.88 -14.40
CA LYS A 85 17.77 17.18 -15.05
C LYS A 85 16.54 17.37 -15.94
N ASN A 86 15.61 16.42 -16.04
CA ASN A 86 14.41 16.58 -16.90
C ASN A 86 13.06 16.47 -16.16
N LEU A 87 13.00 16.75 -14.85
CA LEU A 87 11.74 17.22 -14.28
C LEU A 87 11.60 18.70 -14.61
N SER A 88 11.01 19.01 -15.76
CA SER A 88 10.56 20.38 -16.06
C SER A 88 9.60 20.81 -14.95
N THR A 89 10.02 21.80 -14.18
CA THR A 89 9.41 22.40 -12.98
C THR A 89 8.01 22.98 -13.15
N GLU A 90 7.33 22.76 -14.28
CA GLU A 90 6.03 23.36 -14.57
C GLU A 90 4.82 22.40 -14.43
N LYS A 91 5.03 21.08 -14.26
CA LYS A 91 3.90 20.10 -14.20
C LYS A 91 3.83 19.25 -12.92
N THR A 92 4.75 19.46 -11.99
CA THR A 92 4.82 18.73 -10.73
C THR A 92 4.62 19.72 -9.60
N GLN A 93 3.47 19.69 -8.93
CA GLN A 93 3.27 20.49 -7.72
C GLN A 93 3.89 19.74 -6.53
N ALA A 94 4.74 20.42 -5.77
CA ALA A 94 5.14 19.96 -4.45
C ALA A 94 3.90 20.04 -3.55
N VAL A 95 3.29 18.89 -3.30
CA VAL A 95 2.10 18.72 -2.48
C VAL A 95 2.55 17.91 -1.29
N ASP A 96 2.64 18.53 -0.12
CA ASP A 96 3.27 17.95 1.05
C ASP A 96 2.25 17.16 1.91
N THR A 97 0.95 17.46 1.75
CA THR A 97 -0.11 16.82 2.55
C THR A 97 -1.21 16.16 1.72
N PHE A 98 -1.88 15.17 2.33
CA PHE A 98 -3.03 14.51 1.70
C PHE A 98 -4.22 15.47 1.52
N GLU A 99 -4.39 16.44 2.41
CA GLU A 99 -5.47 17.44 2.30
C GLU A 99 -5.26 18.36 1.10
N GLU A 100 -4.03 18.83 0.86
CA GLU A 100 -3.71 19.59 -0.35
C GLU A 100 -3.97 18.76 -1.62
N TYR A 101 -3.58 17.48 -1.63
CA TYR A 101 -3.89 16.56 -2.74
C TYR A 101 -5.39 16.45 -3.03
N LYS A 102 -6.25 16.44 -2.00
CA LYS A 102 -7.71 16.39 -2.20
C LYS A 102 -8.23 17.60 -2.95
N GLN A 103 -7.66 18.79 -2.72
CA GLN A 103 -8.10 20.05 -3.33
C GLN A 103 -7.72 20.20 -4.81
N ILE A 104 -6.76 19.41 -5.30
CA ILE A 104 -6.35 19.46 -6.71
C ILE A 104 -7.55 19.08 -7.61
N PRO A 105 -7.88 19.86 -8.65
CA PRO A 105 -8.95 19.48 -9.57
C PRO A 105 -8.59 18.22 -10.37
N GLY A 106 -9.61 17.47 -10.79
CA GLY A 106 -9.45 16.30 -11.65
C GLY A 106 -9.88 14.98 -11.01
N VAL A 107 -10.14 13.99 -11.86
CA VAL A 107 -10.61 12.67 -11.46
C VAL A 107 -9.45 11.83 -10.91
N ASN A 108 -9.74 11.01 -9.89
CA ASN A 108 -8.78 10.06 -9.34
C ASN A 108 -9.35 8.64 -9.39
N TRP A 109 -8.49 7.63 -9.32
CA TRP A 109 -8.92 6.23 -9.42
C TRP A 109 -9.89 5.80 -8.31
N SER A 110 -9.75 6.34 -7.10
CA SER A 110 -10.55 5.96 -5.93
C SER A 110 -12.03 6.28 -6.07
N THR A 111 -12.39 7.30 -6.86
CA THR A 111 -13.78 7.59 -7.25
C THR A 111 -14.09 7.01 -8.63
N LEU A 112 -13.19 7.13 -9.61
CA LEU A 112 -13.43 6.69 -11.00
C LEU A 112 -13.82 5.20 -11.09
N LYS A 113 -13.21 4.34 -10.25
CA LYS A 113 -13.52 2.90 -10.23
C LYS A 113 -14.99 2.58 -9.93
N SER A 114 -15.74 3.50 -9.33
CA SER A 114 -17.17 3.34 -9.04
C SER A 114 -18.03 3.29 -10.31
N LEU A 115 -17.53 3.79 -11.44
CA LEU A 115 -18.18 3.63 -12.75
C LEU A 115 -18.32 2.16 -13.16
N ARG A 116 -17.50 1.25 -12.62
CA ARG A 116 -17.64 -0.20 -12.81
C ARG A 116 -18.95 -0.74 -12.25
N VAL A 117 -19.54 -0.04 -11.28
CA VAL A 117 -20.84 -0.37 -10.68
C VAL A 117 -21.94 0.40 -11.41
N SER A 118 -21.89 1.74 -11.37
CA SER A 118 -22.81 2.59 -12.15
C SER A 118 -22.35 4.06 -12.17
N PRO A 119 -22.80 4.86 -13.16
CA PRO A 119 -22.64 6.31 -13.15
C PRO A 119 -23.25 7.00 -11.92
N LYS A 120 -24.37 6.47 -11.41
CA LYS A 120 -25.04 6.99 -10.21
C LYS A 120 -24.17 6.80 -8.97
N GLN A 121 -23.49 5.65 -8.84
CA GLN A 121 -22.54 5.42 -7.75
C GLN A 121 -21.35 6.37 -7.83
N TYR A 122 -20.83 6.62 -9.04
CA TYR A 122 -19.77 7.60 -9.24
C TYR A 122 -20.19 9.01 -8.82
N GLN A 123 -21.37 9.47 -9.25
CA GLN A 123 -21.93 10.77 -8.84
C GLN A 123 -22.08 10.87 -7.32
N HIS A 124 -22.61 9.82 -6.69
CA HIS A 124 -22.71 9.76 -5.23
C HIS A 124 -21.34 9.90 -4.58
N ASP A 125 -20.34 9.16 -5.04
CA ASP A 125 -19.00 9.12 -4.44
C ASP A 125 -18.18 10.41 -4.60
N ILE A 126 -18.50 11.25 -5.59
CA ILE A 126 -17.86 12.57 -5.76
C ILE A 126 -18.60 13.70 -5.03
N MET A 127 -19.89 13.50 -4.73
CA MET A 127 -20.72 14.51 -4.05
C MET A 127 -20.81 14.29 -2.54
N SER A 128 -20.57 13.07 -2.06
CA SER A 128 -20.62 12.72 -0.64
C SER A 128 -19.23 12.64 -0.04
N GLU A 129 -19.08 13.13 1.19
CA GLU A 129 -17.93 12.77 2.02
C GLU A 129 -18.06 11.31 2.41
N ARG A 130 -17.05 10.50 2.07
CA ARG A 130 -17.00 9.11 2.52
C ARG A 130 -16.70 9.10 4.01
N GLU A 131 -17.60 8.53 4.79
CA GLU A 131 -17.32 8.22 6.18
C GLU A 131 -16.04 7.38 6.28
N ASP A 132 -15.08 7.87 7.06
CA ASP A 132 -13.84 7.16 7.25
C ASP A 132 -14.09 5.87 8.04
N ALA A 133 -13.80 4.74 7.42
CA ALA A 133 -14.05 3.46 8.03
C ALA A 133 -12.87 3.04 8.92
N ALA A 134 -13.17 2.74 10.18
CA ALA A 134 -12.21 2.31 11.21
C ALA A 134 -11.27 1.17 10.78
N HIS A 135 -11.67 0.33 9.83
CA HIS A 135 -10.84 -0.78 9.35
C HIS A 135 -9.70 -0.36 8.42
N PHE A 136 -9.69 0.88 7.90
CA PHE A 136 -8.59 1.41 7.10
C PHE A 136 -7.44 2.00 7.93
N ARG A 137 -7.64 2.27 9.23
CA ARG A 137 -6.65 2.96 10.07
C ARG A 137 -5.31 2.25 10.13
N ILE A 138 -5.33 0.94 10.35
CA ILE A 138 -4.12 0.11 10.41
C ILE A 138 -3.36 0.18 9.08
N GLY A 139 -4.09 0.12 7.96
CA GLY A 139 -3.51 0.19 6.62
C GLY A 139 -2.84 1.53 6.35
N ARG A 140 -3.51 2.64 6.69
CA ARG A 140 -2.96 4.00 6.57
C ARG A 140 -1.73 4.21 7.45
N ALA A 141 -1.77 3.76 8.70
CA ALA A 141 -0.62 3.86 9.59
C ALA A 141 0.56 3.02 9.09
N ALA A 142 0.33 1.78 8.63
CA ALA A 142 1.38 0.95 8.06
C ALA A 142 1.99 1.59 6.80
N HIS A 143 1.14 2.16 5.93
CA HIS A 143 1.55 2.85 4.70
C HIS A 143 2.35 4.12 5.00
N GLY A 144 1.84 4.99 5.87
CA GLY A 144 2.51 6.21 6.30
C GLY A 144 3.86 5.94 6.96
N PHE A 145 3.96 4.93 7.82
CA PHE A 145 5.25 4.54 8.42
C PHE A 145 6.24 4.00 7.38
N THR A 146 5.74 3.30 6.36
CA THR A 146 6.59 2.70 5.31
C THR A 146 7.12 3.75 4.33
N LEU A 147 6.27 4.69 3.92
CA LEU A 147 6.58 5.61 2.83
C LEU A 147 7.01 7.00 3.30
N GLU A 148 6.48 7.47 4.43
CA GLU A 148 6.69 8.82 4.95
C GLU A 148 7.03 8.79 6.45
N PRO A 149 8.09 8.05 6.87
CA PRO A 149 8.42 7.90 8.28
C PRO A 149 8.70 9.23 8.98
N ASP A 150 9.27 10.21 8.27
CA ASP A 150 9.63 11.52 8.82
C ASP A 150 8.41 12.37 9.21
N THR A 151 7.26 12.16 8.56
CA THR A 151 5.99 12.87 8.86
C THR A 151 5.01 11.99 9.64
N PHE A 152 5.39 10.77 10.00
CA PHE A 152 4.49 9.80 10.60
C PHE A 152 3.92 10.28 11.95
N GLU A 153 4.77 10.76 12.85
CA GLU A 153 4.35 11.22 14.19
C GLU A 153 3.50 12.50 14.18
N GLN A 154 3.52 13.23 13.07
CA GLN A 154 2.66 14.40 12.86
C GLN A 154 1.22 13.98 12.56
N ARG A 155 1.02 12.78 11.98
CA ARG A 155 -0.28 12.29 11.51
C ARG A 155 -0.88 11.18 12.38
N PHE A 156 -0.06 10.38 13.05
CA PHE A 156 -0.51 9.22 13.80
C PHE A 156 -0.03 9.28 15.24
N VAL A 157 -0.89 8.81 16.16
CA VAL A 157 -0.54 8.71 17.59
C VAL A 157 -1.15 7.47 18.22
N CYS A 158 -0.46 6.89 19.21
CA CYS A 158 -0.93 5.73 19.95
C CYS A 158 -1.61 6.14 21.26
N TYR A 159 -2.87 5.75 21.43
CA TYR A 159 -3.56 5.79 22.71
C TYR A 159 -3.41 4.45 23.44
N LYS A 160 -2.71 4.47 24.57
CA LYS A 160 -2.38 3.28 25.38
C LYS A 160 -3.12 3.22 26.71
N ASP A 161 -3.81 4.29 27.10
CA ASP A 161 -4.33 4.47 28.46
C ASP A 161 -5.73 3.87 28.67
N GLY A 162 -6.19 3.01 27.74
CA GLY A 162 -7.38 2.18 27.91
C GLY A 162 -8.36 2.23 26.73
N PRO A 163 -9.68 2.07 26.98
CA PRO A 163 -10.68 2.05 25.92
C PRO A 163 -10.90 3.46 25.34
N ARG A 164 -11.30 3.54 24.06
CA ARG A 164 -11.65 4.79 23.38
C ARG A 164 -13.01 5.36 23.82
N ARG A 165 -13.16 5.67 25.11
CA ARG A 165 -14.37 6.25 25.68
C ARG A 165 -14.08 6.96 27.01
N GLY A 166 -14.84 8.02 27.28
CA GLY A 166 -14.83 8.75 28.54
C GLY A 166 -13.74 9.83 28.62
N LYS A 167 -13.69 10.52 29.77
CA LYS A 167 -12.94 11.78 29.92
C LYS A 167 -11.46 11.73 29.49
N TRP A 168 -10.76 10.64 29.77
CA TRP A 168 -9.36 10.46 29.37
C TRP A 168 -9.18 10.34 27.87
N TRP A 169 -10.12 9.64 27.22
CA TRP A 169 -10.16 9.53 25.78
C TRP A 169 -10.50 10.88 25.14
N ASP A 170 -11.52 11.58 25.63
CA ASP A 170 -11.93 12.89 25.13
C ASP A 170 -10.77 13.89 25.24
N LYS A 171 -10.11 13.94 26.40
CA LYS A 171 -8.91 14.76 26.59
C LYS A 171 -7.78 14.38 25.63
N PHE A 172 -7.55 13.09 25.42
CA PHE A 172 -6.50 12.64 24.51
C PHE A 172 -6.80 13.03 23.05
N GLN A 173 -8.06 13.04 22.64
CA GLN A 173 -8.48 13.56 21.34
C GLN A 173 -8.22 15.06 21.23
N ASP A 174 -8.60 15.82 22.26
CA ASP A 174 -8.39 17.28 22.30
C ASP A 174 -6.91 17.65 22.28
N ASP A 175 -6.05 16.87 22.94
CA ASP A 175 -4.60 17.09 22.98
C ASP A 175 -3.90 16.67 21.66
N ASN A 176 -4.58 15.95 20.76
CA ASN A 176 -4.02 15.45 19.49
C ASN A 176 -4.90 15.81 18.28
N PRO A 177 -5.18 17.10 18.05
CA PRO A 177 -6.05 17.53 16.97
C PRO A 177 -5.46 17.15 15.60
N GLY A 178 -6.32 16.67 14.70
CA GLY A 178 -5.93 16.31 13.33
C GLY A 178 -5.13 15.01 13.20
N LYS A 179 -4.73 14.37 14.31
CA LYS A 179 -4.03 13.08 14.27
C LYS A 179 -5.01 11.92 14.24
N GLU A 180 -4.66 10.91 13.46
CA GLU A 180 -5.33 9.64 13.51
C GLU A 180 -4.83 8.83 14.71
N ILE A 181 -5.73 8.58 15.66
CA ILE A 181 -5.39 7.92 16.91
C ILE A 181 -5.60 6.42 16.77
N LEU A 182 -4.56 5.62 16.99
CA LEU A 182 -4.59 4.15 17.03
C LEU A 182 -4.61 3.67 18.49
N ASN A 183 -5.26 2.55 18.79
CA ASN A 183 -5.08 1.89 20.08
C ASN A 183 -3.80 1.03 20.08
N ALA A 184 -3.37 0.56 21.25
CA ALA A 184 -2.15 -0.25 21.37
C ALA A 184 -2.11 -1.46 20.39
N THR A 185 -3.20 -2.21 20.27
CA THR A 185 -3.27 -3.37 19.37
C THR A 185 -3.20 -2.99 17.89
N GLU A 186 -3.88 -1.93 17.49
CA GLU A 186 -3.84 -1.40 16.13
C GLU A 186 -2.44 -0.86 15.81
N TRP A 187 -1.80 -0.17 16.76
CA TRP A 187 -0.44 0.37 16.61
C TRP A 187 0.58 -0.75 16.40
N ILE A 188 0.56 -1.77 17.27
CA ILE A 188 1.45 -2.94 17.14
C ILE A 188 1.27 -3.60 15.76
N LYS A 189 0.02 -3.78 15.32
CA LYS A 189 -0.26 -4.36 13.99
C LYS A 189 0.26 -3.49 12.86
N ALA A 190 0.04 -2.17 12.91
CA ALA A 190 0.46 -1.26 11.86
C ALA A 190 1.99 -1.19 11.75
N ILE A 191 2.68 -0.93 12.87
CA ILE A 191 4.13 -0.83 12.92
C ILE A 191 4.79 -2.17 12.62
N GLY A 192 4.24 -3.29 13.13
CA GLY A 192 4.72 -4.63 12.82
C GLY A 192 4.61 -4.95 11.32
N THR A 193 3.49 -4.59 10.68
CA THR A 193 3.31 -4.78 9.23
C THR A 193 4.31 -3.95 8.42
N ALA A 194 4.51 -2.69 8.78
CA ALA A 194 5.46 -1.81 8.11
C ALA A 194 6.91 -2.29 8.31
N THR A 195 7.27 -2.66 9.54
CA THR A 195 8.60 -3.19 9.89
C THR A 195 8.91 -4.47 9.10
N ALA A 196 7.95 -5.39 9.02
CA ALA A 196 8.10 -6.61 8.21
C ALA A 196 8.39 -6.27 6.76
N MET A 197 7.67 -5.32 6.17
CA MET A 197 7.86 -4.90 4.79
C MET A 197 9.22 -4.25 4.53
N VAL A 198 9.66 -3.33 5.39
CA VAL A 198 10.97 -2.65 5.24
C VAL A 198 12.15 -3.58 5.50
N SER A 199 11.95 -4.63 6.30
CA SER A 199 12.98 -5.65 6.58
C SER A 199 13.03 -6.77 5.55
N HIS A 200 12.01 -6.90 4.70
CA HIS A 200 11.89 -8.05 3.83
C HIS A 200 12.89 -7.98 2.66
N PRO A 201 13.64 -9.06 2.37
CA PRO A 201 14.74 -9.03 1.39
C PRO A 201 14.35 -8.49 0.01
N ILE A 202 13.19 -8.89 -0.51
CA ILE A 202 12.70 -8.43 -1.83
C ILE A 202 11.94 -7.10 -1.75
N ALA A 203 10.96 -6.98 -0.84
CA ALA A 203 10.13 -5.77 -0.75
C ALA A 203 10.94 -4.52 -0.39
N SER A 204 11.93 -4.64 0.49
CA SER A 204 12.79 -3.53 0.92
C SER A 204 13.55 -2.90 -0.24
N GLU A 205 13.98 -3.67 -1.24
CA GLU A 205 14.67 -3.14 -2.43
C GLU A 205 13.85 -2.11 -3.17
N PHE A 206 12.53 -2.27 -3.21
CA PHE A 206 11.65 -1.27 -3.81
C PHE A 206 11.63 0.02 -2.97
N LEU A 207 11.66 -0.09 -1.64
CA LEU A 207 11.49 1.03 -0.71
C LEU A 207 12.73 1.91 -0.52
N LEU A 208 13.92 1.42 -0.90
CA LEU A 208 15.20 2.10 -0.65
C LEU A 208 15.38 3.42 -1.42
N LYS A 209 14.82 3.52 -2.62
CA LYS A 209 14.97 4.68 -3.52
C LYS A 209 13.69 4.90 -4.31
N GLY A 210 13.43 6.14 -4.70
CA GLY A 210 12.31 6.51 -5.57
C GLY A 210 11.49 7.66 -5.02
N LEU A 211 10.61 8.18 -5.87
CA LEU A 211 9.62 9.19 -5.51
C LEU A 211 8.50 8.48 -4.74
N LYS A 212 8.36 8.80 -3.46
CA LYS A 212 7.31 8.26 -2.59
C LYS A 212 6.15 9.25 -2.51
N GLU A 213 4.94 8.72 -2.45
CA GLU A 213 3.72 9.50 -2.25
C GLU A 213 3.58 10.69 -3.23
N HIS A 214 4.08 10.47 -4.44
CA HIS A 214 4.30 11.51 -5.42
C HIS A 214 3.01 11.86 -6.13
N VAL A 215 2.65 13.14 -6.14
CA VAL A 215 1.45 13.63 -6.81
C VAL A 215 1.76 13.96 -8.26
N ILE A 216 0.94 13.43 -9.16
CA ILE A 216 0.95 13.79 -10.58
C ILE A 216 -0.45 14.20 -11.03
N THR A 217 -0.50 15.14 -11.97
CA THR A 217 -1.71 15.54 -12.69
C THR A 217 -1.46 15.38 -14.19
N TRP A 218 -2.53 15.11 -14.95
CA TRP A 218 -2.45 15.03 -16.39
C TRP A 218 -3.84 15.18 -17.02
N THR A 219 -3.88 15.60 -18.28
CA THR A 219 -5.11 15.54 -19.08
C THR A 219 -5.06 14.26 -19.93
N ASP A 220 -6.07 13.41 -19.80
CA ASP A 220 -6.19 12.23 -20.65
C ASP A 220 -6.43 12.65 -22.11
N LYS A 221 -5.49 12.31 -23.01
CA LYS A 221 -5.52 12.78 -24.40
C LYS A 221 -6.76 12.33 -25.18
N LYS A 222 -7.35 11.20 -24.81
CA LYS A 222 -8.48 10.63 -25.54
C LYS A 222 -9.80 11.31 -25.16
N THR A 223 -9.98 11.62 -23.89
CA THR A 223 -11.24 12.13 -23.34
C THR A 223 -11.21 13.63 -23.05
N GLY A 224 -10.02 14.23 -22.94
CA GLY A 224 -9.83 15.62 -22.52
C GLY A 224 -10.09 15.84 -21.02
N ILE A 225 -10.21 14.77 -20.23
CA ILE A 225 -10.52 14.85 -18.80
C ILE A 225 -9.24 15.05 -18.00
N ASP A 226 -9.25 16.02 -17.09
CA ASP A 226 -8.18 16.21 -16.12
C ASP A 226 -8.22 15.14 -15.04
N CYS A 227 -7.05 14.56 -14.81
CA CYS A 227 -6.79 13.43 -13.94
C CYS A 227 -5.72 13.79 -12.91
N LYS A 228 -5.80 13.14 -11.74
CA LYS A 228 -4.79 13.23 -10.69
C LYS A 228 -4.55 11.90 -10.01
N GLY A 229 -3.35 11.72 -9.48
CA GLY A 229 -2.98 10.56 -8.67
C GLY A 229 -1.88 10.90 -7.67
N ARG A 230 -1.96 10.29 -6.48
CA ARG A 230 -0.87 10.23 -5.51
C ARG A 230 -0.33 8.80 -5.53
N LEU A 231 0.90 8.65 -5.97
CA LEU A 231 1.53 7.37 -6.26
C LEU A 231 2.36 6.96 -5.05
N ASP A 232 2.08 5.78 -4.51
CA ASP A 232 2.81 5.24 -3.36
C ASP A 232 4.34 5.28 -3.56
N LEU A 233 4.82 4.76 -4.70
CA LEU A 233 6.25 4.73 -5.01
C LEU A 233 6.53 4.60 -6.52
N VAL A 234 7.49 5.40 -7.00
CA VAL A 234 8.06 5.31 -8.35
C VAL A 234 9.58 5.26 -8.30
N ASN A 235 10.18 4.16 -8.74
CA ASN A 235 11.62 3.92 -8.69
C ASN A 235 12.17 3.25 -9.97
N GLY A 236 11.74 3.76 -11.13
CA GLY A 236 11.87 3.07 -12.42
C GLY A 236 10.83 1.95 -12.61
N LYS A 237 10.07 1.64 -11.56
CA LYS A 237 8.86 0.83 -11.57
C LYS A 237 7.76 1.60 -10.84
N LEU A 238 6.51 1.34 -11.23
CA LEU A 238 5.34 1.77 -10.48
C LEU A 238 5.00 0.70 -9.44
N VAL A 239 5.04 1.10 -8.17
CA VAL A 239 4.81 0.23 -7.02
C VAL A 239 3.65 0.78 -6.19
N ASP A 240 2.73 -0.10 -5.80
CA ASP A 240 1.59 0.22 -4.96
C ASP A 240 1.52 -0.77 -3.80
N ILE A 241 1.44 -0.26 -2.57
CA ILE A 241 1.55 -1.03 -1.34
C ILE A 241 0.15 -1.27 -0.79
N LYS A 242 -0.20 -2.54 -0.57
CA LYS A 242 -1.49 -2.93 -0.01
C LYS A 242 -1.32 -3.76 1.24
N THR A 243 -2.08 -3.43 2.28
CA THR A 243 -2.32 -4.33 3.41
C THR A 243 -3.49 -5.26 3.09
N THR A 244 -3.46 -6.49 3.58
CA THR A 244 -4.58 -7.44 3.44
C THR A 244 -4.84 -8.18 4.75
N SER A 245 -6.04 -8.76 4.88
CA SER A 245 -6.36 -9.67 5.98
C SER A 245 -5.98 -11.11 5.67
N SER A 246 -5.68 -11.45 4.40
CA SER A 246 -5.36 -12.82 4.01
C SER A 246 -4.38 -12.89 2.84
N LEU A 247 -3.37 -13.75 3.00
CA LEU A 247 -2.40 -14.09 1.96
C LEU A 247 -2.81 -15.30 1.12
N ILE A 248 -3.97 -15.90 1.39
CA ILE A 248 -4.45 -17.04 0.61
C ILE A 248 -4.60 -16.58 -0.85
N PRO A 249 -3.87 -17.18 -1.82
CA PRO A 249 -3.77 -16.66 -3.18
C PRO A 249 -5.13 -16.39 -3.84
N ARG A 250 -6.08 -17.31 -3.64
CA ARG A 250 -7.45 -17.19 -4.16
C ARG A 250 -8.21 -16.00 -3.56
N LEU A 251 -8.08 -15.79 -2.26
CA LEU A 251 -8.76 -14.68 -1.56
C LEU A 251 -8.14 -13.35 -1.97
N PHE A 252 -6.81 -13.29 -2.04
CA PHE A 252 -6.11 -12.09 -2.48
C PHE A 252 -6.41 -11.74 -3.95
N ALA A 253 -6.40 -12.72 -4.87
CA ALA A 253 -6.78 -12.49 -6.27
C ALA A 253 -8.22 -11.98 -6.41
N THR A 254 -9.13 -12.52 -5.59
CA THR A 254 -10.53 -12.04 -5.53
C THR A 254 -10.58 -10.59 -5.05
N GLN A 255 -9.79 -10.24 -4.02
CA GLN A 255 -9.67 -8.87 -3.54
C GLN A 255 -9.14 -7.92 -4.61
N VAL A 256 -8.08 -8.30 -5.33
CA VAL A 256 -7.49 -7.54 -6.46
C VAL A 256 -8.53 -7.25 -7.53
N ALA A 257 -9.33 -8.25 -7.92
CA ALA A 257 -10.37 -8.10 -8.93
C ALA A 257 -11.54 -7.22 -8.44
N ARG A 258 -11.99 -7.46 -7.20
CA ARG A 258 -13.10 -6.71 -6.59
C ARG A 258 -12.75 -5.23 -6.46
N LEU A 259 -11.59 -4.92 -5.87
CA LEU A 259 -11.14 -3.55 -5.58
C LEU A 259 -10.44 -2.87 -6.77
N ALA A 260 -10.26 -3.59 -7.88
CA ALA A 260 -9.68 -3.11 -9.13
C ALA A 260 -8.29 -2.47 -8.99
N TYR A 261 -7.39 -3.11 -8.23
CA TYR A 261 -6.01 -2.64 -8.08
C TYR A 261 -5.26 -2.60 -9.42
N HIS A 262 -5.54 -3.54 -10.33
CA HIS A 262 -4.98 -3.54 -11.68
C HIS A 262 -5.38 -2.29 -12.48
N GLY A 263 -6.60 -1.80 -12.32
CA GLY A 263 -7.05 -0.58 -12.98
C GLY A 263 -6.40 0.68 -12.37
N GLN A 264 -6.12 0.65 -11.06
CA GLN A 264 -5.35 1.73 -10.39
C GLN A 264 -3.97 1.88 -11.02
N LEU A 265 -3.25 0.77 -11.15
CA LEU A 265 -1.92 0.75 -11.75
C LEU A 265 -1.95 1.16 -13.23
N ALA A 266 -2.98 0.76 -13.98
CA ALA A 266 -3.14 1.21 -15.37
C ALA A 266 -3.35 2.74 -15.44
N PHE A 267 -4.24 3.28 -14.61
CA PHE A 267 -4.51 4.72 -14.54
C PHE A 267 -3.26 5.53 -14.18
N TYR A 268 -2.50 5.10 -13.18
CA TYR A 268 -1.24 5.76 -12.82
C TYR A 268 -0.16 5.61 -13.89
N LYS A 269 -0.11 4.47 -14.60
CA LYS A 269 0.81 4.30 -15.72
C LYS A 269 0.52 5.29 -16.86
N ASP A 270 -0.74 5.53 -17.17
CA ASP A 270 -1.13 6.52 -18.17
C ASP A 270 -0.71 7.94 -17.73
N GLY A 271 -0.88 8.25 -16.44
CA GLY A 271 -0.41 9.52 -15.86
C GLY A 271 1.11 9.69 -15.90
N LEU A 272 1.88 8.65 -15.58
CA LEU A 272 3.35 8.67 -15.69
C LEU A 272 3.79 8.90 -17.14
N ALA A 273 3.19 8.18 -18.09
CA ALA A 273 3.49 8.35 -19.51
C ALA A 273 3.16 9.77 -20.02
N ALA A 274 2.05 10.36 -19.55
CA ALA A 274 1.69 11.74 -19.89
C ALA A 274 2.65 12.79 -19.32
N ASN A 275 3.32 12.47 -18.20
CA ASN A 275 4.33 13.31 -17.56
C ASN A 275 5.76 13.01 -18.02
N GLY A 276 5.97 12.00 -18.88
CA GLY A 276 7.29 11.61 -19.37
C GLY A 276 8.17 10.90 -18.33
N ILE A 277 7.56 10.22 -17.36
CA ILE A 277 8.22 9.46 -16.29
C ILE A 277 8.17 7.96 -16.56
#